data_AF-Q6F291-F1
#
_entry.id   AF-Q6F291-F1
#
_cell.length_a   1.000
_cell.length_b   1.000
_cell.length_c   1.000
_cell.angle_alpha   90.00
_cell.angle_beta   90.00
_cell.angle_gamma   90.00
#
_symmetry.space_group_name_H-M   'P 1'
#
loop_
_entity.id
_entity.type
_entity.pdbx_description
1 polymer ?
#
loop_
_entity_poly.entity_id
_entity_poly.type
_entity_poly.pdbx_seq_one_letter_code
_entity_poly.pdbx_strand_id
1 'polypeptide(L)'
;MEKINNEWSKKTKTEDWIHKNSFKKISVKDKSFNQSESNVDSIIYVEKTTKVVSSEKDKHEIVVNKLTRKEKYENDLKFQEEQITLRESKIVVEANFFKRIWLKFCLSLFLFWNKKHFKIKHAFYIRSVNKRKDKTIKMAGDVWYRRIGSNLSNYTVLIIMLIAMIFPFYWMLITSFKPYSEVDTGVMESLWPKHWTLQAYKDMFTFVNNSGGRESIPFSRFFFNSLFIALVSTLVQLSVSVIGGFAIYNWRTKFNSLFMIIMFSIMMVPGEAMLLGRYWIAVQMQWRDTLFALIVPFIGNVFTIYLMSNAFYGLNRDLKRAAKVDGLSSFQYFMKIALPAVSATILTSFIISFIESWNSVLWPITVIDNQSGQWRTIPMLLYSLMNVSGMTSEEFPIADPINVKMAASILAILPMIIVFIVFNKWIINGLTKRSVGGTKG
;
A
#
# COMPACT_ATOMS: atom_id res chain seq x y z
N MET A 1 -17.47 -11.74 -23.74
CA MET A 1 -18.57 -12.12 -24.65
C MET A 1 -19.10 -13.52 -24.35
N GLU A 2 -18.26 -14.52 -24.07
CA GLU A 2 -18.72 -15.91 -23.81
C GLU A 2 -19.47 -16.14 -22.48
N LYS A 3 -19.13 -15.41 -21.40
CA LYS A 3 -19.84 -15.51 -20.11
C LYS A 3 -21.23 -14.86 -20.10
N ILE A 4 -21.53 -13.98 -21.06
CA ILE A 4 -22.85 -13.33 -21.17
C ILE A 4 -23.85 -14.24 -21.89
N ASN A 5 -23.39 -15.05 -22.87
CA ASN A 5 -24.26 -16.00 -23.57
C ASN A 5 -24.76 -17.15 -22.69
N ASN A 6 -23.96 -17.61 -21.72
CA ASN A 6 -24.37 -18.72 -20.83
C ASN A 6 -25.41 -18.31 -19.77
N GLU A 7 -25.44 -17.04 -19.34
CA GLU A 7 -26.49 -16.55 -18.45
C GLU A 7 -27.81 -16.25 -19.19
N TRP A 8 -27.74 -15.81 -20.46
CA TRP A 8 -28.92 -15.62 -21.29
C TRP A 8 -29.58 -16.96 -21.68
N SER A 9 -28.80 -17.99 -21.99
CA SER A 9 -29.30 -19.35 -22.28
C SER A 9 -30.04 -20.02 -21.11
N LYS A 10 -29.64 -19.75 -19.87
CA LYS A 10 -30.34 -20.29 -18.69
C LYS A 10 -31.64 -19.54 -18.39
N LYS A 11 -31.70 -18.24 -18.71
CA LYS A 11 -32.90 -17.40 -18.53
C LYS A 11 -34.01 -17.73 -19.54
N THR A 12 -33.67 -17.96 -20.79
CA THR A 12 -34.65 -18.35 -21.82
C THR A 12 -35.29 -19.71 -21.53
N LYS A 13 -34.55 -20.69 -20.99
CA LYS A 13 -35.12 -21.99 -20.57
C LYS A 13 -36.13 -21.88 -19.43
N THR A 14 -35.96 -20.92 -18.52
CA THR A 14 -36.91 -20.66 -17.43
C THR A 14 -38.16 -19.93 -17.89
N GLU A 15 -38.06 -19.06 -18.90
CA GLU A 15 -39.21 -18.37 -19.51
C GLU A 15 -40.03 -19.31 -20.41
N ASP A 16 -39.38 -20.23 -21.14
CA ASP A 16 -40.04 -21.30 -21.89
C ASP A 16 -40.80 -22.30 -21.00
N TRP A 17 -40.31 -22.58 -19.78
CA TRP A 17 -41.02 -23.45 -18.82
C TRP A 17 -42.31 -22.81 -18.28
N ILE A 18 -42.31 -21.48 -18.09
CA ILE A 18 -43.47 -20.74 -17.60
C ILE A 18 -44.53 -20.60 -18.71
N HIS A 19 -44.12 -20.38 -19.96
CA HIS A 19 -45.04 -20.32 -21.10
C HIS A 19 -45.67 -21.68 -21.48
N LYS A 20 -44.99 -22.81 -21.22
CA LYS A 20 -45.53 -24.15 -21.54
C LYS A 20 -46.53 -24.70 -20.51
N ASN A 21 -46.52 -24.19 -19.28
CA ASN A 21 -47.37 -24.68 -18.18
C ASN A 21 -48.64 -23.86 -17.92
N SER A 22 -48.83 -22.71 -18.58
CA SER A 22 -50.04 -21.88 -18.43
C SER A 22 -51.20 -22.26 -19.37
N PHE A 23 -51.05 -23.28 -20.21
CA PHE A 23 -52.07 -23.74 -21.17
C PHE A 23 -52.39 -25.25 -21.06
N LYS A 24 -52.50 -25.81 -19.86
CA LYS A 24 -53.16 -27.13 -19.66
C LYS A 24 -54.58 -26.94 -19.14
N LYS A 25 -55.52 -26.90 -20.08
CA LYS A 25 -56.96 -27.02 -19.87
C LYS A 25 -57.28 -28.21 -18.97
N ILE A 26 -58.03 -27.94 -17.90
CA ILE A 26 -58.85 -28.92 -17.20
C ILE A 26 -59.89 -29.43 -18.19
N SER A 27 -59.76 -30.69 -18.61
CA SER A 27 -60.77 -31.45 -19.34
C SER A 27 -61.40 -32.40 -18.33
N VAL A 28 -62.62 -32.12 -17.88
CA VAL A 28 -63.47 -33.10 -17.20
C VAL A 28 -64.83 -33.06 -17.89
N LYS A 29 -65.15 -34.17 -18.56
CA LYS A 29 -66.47 -34.48 -19.12
C LYS A 29 -67.27 -35.27 -18.07
N ASP A 30 -68.51 -34.83 -17.85
CA ASP A 30 -69.72 -35.51 -17.42
C ASP A 30 -69.73 -36.43 -16.18
N LYS A 31 -70.46 -36.00 -15.13
CA LYS A 31 -71.66 -36.70 -14.59
C LYS A 31 -72.40 -35.86 -13.53
N SER A 32 -73.65 -35.53 -13.85
CA SER A 32 -74.83 -35.26 -12.98
C SER A 32 -74.65 -34.61 -11.60
N PHE A 33 -75.18 -33.39 -11.39
CA PHE A 33 -75.93 -33.00 -10.17
C PHE A 33 -76.72 -31.69 -10.42
N ASN A 34 -77.84 -31.54 -9.69
CA ASN A 34 -79.04 -30.75 -9.98
C ASN A 34 -78.92 -29.22 -10.24
N GLN A 35 -79.87 -28.72 -11.05
CA GLN A 35 -80.20 -27.30 -11.23
C GLN A 35 -81.00 -26.76 -10.04
N SER A 36 -80.39 -25.93 -9.18
CA SER A 36 -81.09 -24.86 -8.43
C SER A 36 -80.21 -23.82 -7.72
N GLU A 37 -78.87 -23.82 -7.88
CA GLU A 37 -77.97 -22.82 -7.25
C GLU A 37 -77.12 -22.00 -8.25
N SER A 38 -77.36 -22.15 -9.57
CA SER A 38 -76.40 -21.72 -10.60
C SER A 38 -76.31 -20.22 -10.89
N ASN A 39 -77.18 -19.36 -10.35
CA ASN A 39 -77.17 -17.93 -10.67
C ASN A 39 -76.40 -17.05 -9.69
N VAL A 40 -76.26 -17.44 -8.42
CA VAL A 40 -75.47 -16.65 -7.44
C VAL A 40 -73.98 -17.03 -7.52
N ASP A 41 -73.68 -18.31 -7.65
CA ASP A 41 -72.30 -18.80 -7.75
C ASP A 41 -71.61 -18.43 -9.06
N SER A 42 -72.35 -18.33 -10.18
CA SER A 42 -71.80 -17.87 -11.45
C SER A 42 -71.43 -16.38 -11.42
N ILE A 43 -72.24 -15.54 -10.77
CA ILE A 43 -71.94 -14.10 -10.59
C ILE A 43 -70.72 -13.92 -9.67
N ILE A 44 -70.64 -14.67 -8.56
CA ILE A 44 -69.49 -14.64 -7.65
C ILE A 44 -68.21 -15.14 -8.34
N TYR A 45 -68.31 -16.17 -9.20
CA TYR A 45 -67.18 -16.65 -9.99
C TYR A 45 -66.72 -15.65 -11.04
N VAL A 46 -67.65 -14.99 -11.74
CA VAL A 46 -67.34 -13.94 -12.72
C VAL A 46 -66.73 -12.71 -12.04
N GLU A 47 -67.21 -12.32 -10.85
CA GLU A 47 -66.65 -11.21 -10.08
C GLU A 47 -65.26 -11.54 -9.49
N LYS A 48 -65.05 -12.77 -9.01
CA LYS A 48 -63.73 -13.24 -8.56
C LYS A 48 -62.74 -13.34 -9.71
N THR A 49 -63.15 -13.89 -10.87
CA THR A 49 -62.26 -13.99 -12.04
C THR A 49 -61.94 -12.62 -12.64
N THR A 50 -62.89 -11.69 -12.70
CA THR A 50 -62.61 -10.29 -13.11
C THR A 50 -61.72 -9.55 -12.11
N LYS A 51 -61.87 -9.76 -10.80
CA LYS A 51 -60.94 -9.23 -9.77
C LYS A 51 -59.54 -9.83 -9.86
N VAL A 52 -59.42 -11.12 -10.18
CA VAL A 52 -58.11 -11.78 -10.38
C VAL A 52 -57.43 -11.30 -11.66
N VAL A 53 -58.17 -11.21 -12.77
CA VAL A 53 -57.65 -10.73 -14.07
C VAL A 53 -57.28 -9.23 -14.00
N SER A 54 -58.05 -8.40 -13.30
CA SER A 54 -57.68 -7.00 -13.06
C SER A 54 -56.44 -6.90 -12.16
N SER A 55 -56.36 -7.66 -11.06
CA SER A 55 -55.18 -7.73 -10.21
C SER A 55 -53.90 -8.17 -10.96
N GLU A 56 -54.04 -9.06 -11.94
CA GLU A 56 -52.93 -9.57 -12.73
C GLU A 56 -52.49 -8.60 -13.83
N LYS A 57 -53.45 -7.90 -14.47
CA LYS A 57 -53.17 -6.76 -15.38
C LYS A 57 -52.45 -5.63 -14.64
N ASP A 58 -52.90 -5.27 -13.43
CA ASP A 58 -52.27 -4.24 -12.60
C ASP A 58 -50.82 -4.62 -12.24
N LYS A 59 -50.58 -5.88 -11.89
CA LYS A 59 -49.21 -6.39 -11.62
C LYS A 59 -48.34 -6.33 -12.86
N HIS A 60 -48.86 -6.70 -14.03
CA HIS A 60 -48.14 -6.67 -15.28
C HIS A 60 -47.78 -5.23 -15.69
N GLU A 61 -48.71 -4.29 -15.54
CA GLU A 61 -48.49 -2.86 -15.82
C GLU A 61 -47.44 -2.25 -14.88
N ILE A 62 -47.46 -2.62 -13.60
CA ILE A 62 -46.45 -2.22 -12.62
C ILE A 62 -45.06 -2.75 -12.98
N VAL A 63 -44.95 -3.96 -13.52
CA VAL A 63 -43.67 -4.55 -13.94
C VAL A 63 -43.14 -3.86 -15.19
N VAL A 64 -43.99 -3.62 -16.19
CA VAL A 64 -43.63 -2.90 -17.42
C VAL A 64 -43.16 -1.48 -17.10
N ASN A 65 -43.90 -0.73 -16.27
CA ASN A 65 -43.51 0.61 -15.83
C ASN A 65 -42.18 0.66 -15.03
N LYS A 66 -41.74 -0.45 -14.43
CA LYS A 66 -40.44 -0.54 -13.75
C LYS A 66 -39.31 -0.80 -14.74
N LEU A 67 -39.52 -1.67 -15.72
CA LEU A 67 -38.53 -1.98 -16.75
C LEU A 67 -38.25 -0.74 -17.61
N THR A 68 -39.29 -0.01 -18.01
CA THR A 68 -39.15 1.24 -18.78
C THR A 68 -38.39 2.32 -18.00
N ARG A 69 -38.61 2.45 -16.69
CA ARG A 69 -37.85 3.39 -15.84
C ARG A 69 -36.38 3.01 -15.69
N LYS A 70 -36.07 1.72 -15.60
CA LYS A 70 -34.69 1.21 -15.56
C LYS A 70 -33.97 1.48 -16.88
N GLU A 71 -34.62 1.13 -17.99
CA GLU A 71 -34.07 1.33 -19.34
C GLU A 71 -33.83 2.82 -19.63
N LYS A 72 -34.77 3.69 -19.24
CA LYS A 72 -34.61 5.15 -19.33
C LYS A 72 -33.43 5.68 -18.50
N TYR A 73 -33.19 5.12 -17.30
CA TYR A 73 -32.04 5.46 -16.47
C TYR A 73 -30.72 5.04 -17.12
N GLU A 74 -30.65 3.81 -17.65
CA GLU A 74 -29.44 3.26 -18.29
C GLU A 74 -29.11 4.02 -19.59
N ASN A 75 -30.12 4.37 -20.39
CA ASN A 75 -29.93 5.13 -21.61
C ASN A 75 -29.46 6.57 -21.33
N ASP A 76 -30.07 7.25 -20.34
CA ASP A 76 -29.62 8.59 -19.93
C ASP A 76 -28.19 8.55 -19.35
N LEU A 77 -27.80 7.46 -18.66
CA LEU A 77 -26.46 7.29 -18.11
C LEU A 77 -25.41 7.11 -19.22
N LYS A 78 -25.69 6.25 -20.21
CA LYS A 78 -24.83 6.06 -21.38
C LYS A 78 -24.64 7.36 -22.15
N PHE A 79 -25.72 8.11 -22.37
CA PHE A 79 -25.66 9.41 -23.04
C PHE A 79 -24.78 10.41 -22.27
N GLN A 80 -24.83 10.41 -20.92
CA GLN A 80 -23.94 11.24 -20.12
C GLN A 80 -22.48 10.82 -20.24
N GLU A 81 -22.19 9.52 -20.20
CA GLU A 81 -20.82 9.00 -20.36
C GLU A 81 -20.23 9.39 -21.71
N GLU A 82 -21.01 9.29 -22.80
CA GLU A 82 -20.61 9.72 -24.14
C GLU A 82 -20.31 11.23 -24.20
N GLN A 83 -21.15 12.07 -23.58
CA GLN A 83 -20.90 13.51 -23.52
C GLN A 83 -19.64 13.88 -22.71
N ILE A 84 -19.32 13.09 -21.68
CA ILE A 84 -18.12 13.31 -20.86
C ILE A 84 -16.87 12.91 -21.66
N THR A 85 -16.86 11.75 -22.30
CA THR A 85 -15.72 11.27 -23.08
C THR A 85 -15.41 12.19 -24.26
N LEU A 86 -16.44 12.73 -24.93
CA LEU A 86 -16.27 13.73 -25.99
C LEU A 86 -15.65 15.05 -25.50
N ARG A 87 -15.91 15.46 -24.25
CA ARG A 87 -15.31 16.66 -23.66
C ARG A 87 -13.89 16.40 -23.15
N GLU A 88 -13.63 15.21 -22.62
CA GLU A 88 -12.29 14.79 -22.20
C GLU A 88 -11.33 14.67 -23.39
N SER A 89 -11.78 14.12 -24.52
CA SER A 89 -10.96 14.04 -25.73
C SER A 89 -10.55 15.43 -26.24
N LYS A 90 -11.46 16.41 -26.22
CA LYS A 90 -11.14 17.82 -26.54
C LYS A 90 -10.09 18.44 -25.60
N ILE A 91 -10.09 18.06 -24.31
CA ILE A 91 -9.11 18.53 -23.32
C ILE A 91 -7.71 17.92 -23.54
N VAL A 92 -7.64 16.69 -24.07
CA VAL A 92 -6.37 15.99 -24.32
C VAL A 92 -5.65 16.55 -25.54
N VAL A 93 -6.39 16.96 -26.57
CA VAL A 93 -5.83 17.51 -27.83
C VAL A 93 -5.36 18.96 -27.66
N GLU A 94 -5.82 19.68 -26.63
CA GLU A 94 -5.48 21.10 -26.48
C GLU A 94 -4.07 21.37 -25.94
N ALA A 95 -3.28 22.10 -26.73
CA ALA A 95 -1.87 22.41 -26.45
C ALA A 95 -1.70 23.60 -25.46
N ASN A 96 -2.66 24.53 -25.42
CA ASN A 96 -2.56 25.72 -24.57
C ASN A 96 -2.89 25.39 -23.10
N PHE A 97 -1.90 25.57 -22.21
CA PHE A 97 -1.98 25.24 -20.78
C PHE A 97 -3.16 25.92 -20.06
N PHE A 98 -3.35 27.22 -20.26
CA PHE A 98 -4.43 27.98 -19.61
C PHE A 98 -5.81 27.54 -20.10
N LYS A 99 -5.96 27.33 -21.42
CA LYS A 99 -7.20 26.84 -22.03
C LYS A 99 -7.55 25.43 -21.54
N ARG A 100 -6.55 24.57 -21.36
CA ARG A 100 -6.71 23.22 -20.81
C ARG A 100 -7.19 23.23 -19.36
N ILE A 101 -6.67 24.13 -18.52
CA ILE A 101 -7.13 24.33 -17.14
C ILE A 101 -8.57 24.83 -17.12
N TRP A 102 -8.89 25.84 -17.94
CA TRP A 102 -10.25 26.37 -18.05
C TRP A 102 -11.25 25.31 -18.48
N LEU A 103 -10.93 24.49 -19.50
CA LEU A 103 -11.80 23.42 -19.96
C LEU A 103 -12.02 22.32 -18.89
N LYS A 104 -10.98 21.98 -18.10
CA LYS A 104 -11.12 21.07 -16.95
C LYS A 104 -12.04 21.65 -15.89
N PHE A 105 -11.93 22.94 -15.61
CA PHE A 105 -12.81 23.64 -14.67
C PHE A 105 -14.27 23.60 -15.18
N CYS A 106 -14.51 23.98 -16.43
CA CYS A 106 -15.85 23.89 -17.05
C CYS A 106 -16.41 22.46 -17.03
N LEU A 107 -15.58 21.45 -17.31
CA LEU A 107 -16.00 20.05 -17.22
C LEU A 107 -16.39 19.66 -15.79
N SER A 108 -15.60 20.07 -14.80
CA SER A 108 -15.89 19.79 -13.38
C SER A 108 -17.22 20.43 -12.93
N LEU A 109 -17.49 21.66 -13.38
CA LEU A 109 -18.71 22.38 -13.08
C LEU A 109 -19.90 21.73 -13.77
N PHE A 110 -19.76 21.37 -15.05
CA PHE A 110 -20.77 20.64 -15.80
C PHE A 110 -21.10 19.30 -15.14
N LEU A 111 -20.09 18.52 -14.73
CA LEU A 111 -20.28 17.25 -14.03
C LEU A 111 -21.03 17.42 -12.71
N PHE A 112 -20.71 18.46 -11.94
CA PHE A 112 -21.39 18.74 -10.68
C PHE A 112 -22.88 19.03 -10.89
N TRP A 113 -23.20 19.95 -11.81
CA TRP A 113 -24.58 20.32 -12.13
C TRP A 113 -25.36 19.16 -12.76
N ASN A 114 -24.75 18.44 -13.70
CA ASN A 114 -25.37 17.32 -14.38
C ASN A 114 -25.63 16.15 -13.43
N LYS A 115 -24.71 15.86 -12.50
CA LYS A 115 -24.91 14.84 -11.45
C LYS A 115 -26.06 15.19 -10.52
N LYS A 116 -26.20 16.47 -10.15
CA LYS A 116 -27.33 16.96 -9.34
C LYS A 116 -28.65 16.83 -10.10
N HIS A 117 -28.69 17.29 -11.35
CA HIS A 117 -29.88 17.19 -12.21
C HIS A 117 -30.30 15.74 -12.48
N PHE A 118 -29.34 14.86 -12.77
CA PHE A 118 -29.57 13.43 -13.01
C PHE A 118 -30.17 12.73 -11.78
N LYS A 119 -29.65 13.03 -10.58
CA LYS A 119 -30.22 12.53 -9.32
C LYS A 119 -31.66 12.99 -9.11
N ILE A 120 -32.01 14.21 -9.53
CA ILE A 120 -33.37 14.75 -9.43
C ILE A 120 -34.29 14.08 -10.46
N LYS A 121 -33.88 14.03 -11.74
CA LYS A 121 -34.63 13.42 -12.86
C LYS A 121 -34.99 11.96 -12.56
N HIS A 122 -34.05 11.21 -11.98
CA HIS A 122 -34.22 9.79 -11.64
C HIS A 122 -34.45 9.53 -10.15
N ALA A 123 -34.87 10.54 -9.38
CA ALA A 123 -35.01 10.44 -7.92
C ALA A 123 -35.92 9.30 -7.49
N PHE A 124 -37.03 9.07 -8.20
CA PHE A 124 -37.97 8.00 -7.87
C PHE A 124 -37.37 6.61 -8.11
N TYR A 125 -36.67 6.42 -9.23
CA TYR A 125 -35.97 5.18 -9.53
C TYR A 125 -34.84 4.92 -8.53
N ILE A 126 -33.98 5.91 -8.29
CA ILE A 126 -32.86 5.83 -7.33
C ILE A 126 -33.37 5.54 -5.91
N ARG A 127 -34.44 6.21 -5.45
CA ARG A 127 -35.07 5.91 -4.15
C ARG A 127 -35.61 4.48 -4.10
N SER A 128 -36.24 4.00 -5.17
CA SER A 128 -36.77 2.64 -5.24
C SER A 128 -35.66 1.56 -5.19
N VAL A 129 -34.52 1.84 -5.83
CA VAL A 129 -33.34 0.97 -5.80
C VAL A 129 -32.67 1.01 -4.43
N ASN A 130 -32.49 2.19 -3.84
CA ASN A 130 -31.92 2.34 -2.51
C ASN A 130 -32.79 1.67 -1.44
N LYS A 131 -34.12 1.82 -1.52
CA LYS A 131 -35.04 1.14 -0.59
C LYS A 131 -34.92 -0.40 -0.66
N ARG A 132 -34.64 -0.96 -1.85
CA ARG A 132 -34.34 -2.40 -1.99
C ARG A 132 -32.99 -2.73 -1.42
N LYS A 133 -31.95 -1.94 -1.74
CA LYS A 133 -30.61 -2.11 -1.18
C LYS A 133 -30.65 -2.10 0.34
N ASP A 134 -31.38 -1.17 0.95
CA ASP A 134 -31.58 -1.08 2.40
C ASP A 134 -32.37 -2.29 2.93
N LYS A 135 -33.37 -2.78 2.20
CA LYS A 135 -34.09 -4.01 2.58
C LYS A 135 -33.20 -5.24 2.50
N THR A 136 -32.36 -5.36 1.46
CA THR A 136 -31.38 -6.44 1.28
C THR A 136 -30.27 -6.36 2.33
N ILE A 137 -29.77 -5.15 2.65
CA ILE A 137 -28.79 -4.90 3.71
C ILE A 137 -29.38 -5.27 5.08
N LYS A 138 -30.64 -4.90 5.35
CA LYS A 138 -31.36 -5.32 6.55
C LYS A 138 -31.58 -6.84 6.62
N MET A 139 -31.89 -7.48 5.49
CA MET A 139 -32.00 -8.95 5.37
C MET A 139 -30.65 -9.66 5.55
N ALA A 140 -29.54 -9.00 5.20
CA ALA A 140 -28.17 -9.48 5.42
C ALA A 140 -27.66 -9.23 6.86
N GLY A 141 -28.49 -8.69 7.76
CA GLY A 141 -28.13 -8.46 9.17
C GLY A 141 -27.25 -7.23 9.42
N ASP A 142 -26.99 -6.41 8.40
CA ASP A 142 -26.08 -5.28 8.46
C ASP A 142 -26.86 -4.00 8.79
N VAL A 143 -27.19 -3.84 10.07
CA VAL A 143 -27.97 -2.69 10.54
C VAL A 143 -27.05 -1.48 10.76
N TRP A 144 -27.49 -0.27 10.35
CA TRP A 144 -26.74 1.00 10.47
C TRP A 144 -25.98 1.11 11.81
N TYR A 145 -26.63 0.82 12.93
CA TYR A 145 -26.04 1.02 14.27
C TYR A 145 -24.93 0.02 14.58
N ARG A 146 -24.97 -1.19 14.02
CA ARG A 146 -23.86 -2.15 14.09
C ARG A 146 -22.66 -1.67 13.28
N ARG A 147 -22.89 -1.03 12.12
CA ARG A 147 -21.83 -0.42 11.31
C ARG A 147 -21.19 0.78 12.00
N ILE A 148 -21.99 1.63 12.66
CA ILE A 148 -21.46 2.74 13.47
C ILE A 148 -20.74 2.26 14.72
N GLY A 149 -21.25 1.25 15.41
CA GLY A 149 -20.56 0.63 16.55
C GLY A 149 -19.24 -0.02 16.14
N SER A 150 -19.21 -0.76 15.03
CA SER A 150 -17.98 -1.36 14.49
C SER A 150 -16.99 -0.29 14.04
N ASN A 151 -17.43 0.77 13.35
CA ASN A 151 -16.55 1.85 12.95
C ASN A 151 -16.00 2.61 14.16
N LEU A 152 -16.82 2.90 15.18
CA LEU A 152 -16.39 3.58 16.40
C LEU A 152 -15.36 2.74 17.16
N SER A 153 -15.62 1.44 17.32
CA SER A 153 -14.66 0.48 17.88
C SER A 153 -13.34 0.49 17.11
N ASN A 154 -13.40 0.38 15.77
CA ASN A 154 -12.22 0.42 14.92
C ASN A 154 -11.44 1.73 15.10
N TYR A 155 -12.11 2.89 15.09
CA TYR A 155 -11.45 4.18 15.29
C TYR A 155 -10.83 4.31 16.68
N THR A 156 -11.52 3.86 17.73
CA THR A 156 -10.98 3.87 19.10
C THR A 156 -9.72 3.02 19.20
N VAL A 157 -9.75 1.79 18.65
CA VAL A 157 -8.57 0.91 18.63
C VAL A 157 -7.42 1.55 17.85
N LEU A 158 -7.70 2.14 16.68
CA LEU A 158 -6.69 2.83 15.87
C LEU A 158 -6.08 4.05 16.60
N ILE A 159 -6.88 4.82 17.33
CA ILE A 159 -6.40 5.96 18.12
C ILE A 159 -5.53 5.49 19.29
N ILE A 160 -5.94 4.43 20.00
CA ILE A 160 -5.14 3.86 21.10
C ILE A 160 -3.80 3.36 20.56
N MET A 161 -3.81 2.62 19.44
CA MET A 161 -2.59 2.17 18.78
C MET A 161 -1.70 3.34 18.34
N LEU A 162 -2.30 4.40 17.80
CA LEU A 162 -1.58 5.61 17.40
C LEU A 162 -0.89 6.28 18.59
N ILE A 163 -1.62 6.46 19.70
CA ILE A 163 -1.06 7.06 20.93
C ILE A 163 0.07 6.18 21.46
N ALA A 164 -0.14 4.87 21.58
CA ALA A 164 0.86 3.93 22.07
C ALA A 164 2.14 3.94 21.20
N MET A 165 1.99 4.08 19.88
CA MET A 165 3.10 4.11 18.94
C MET A 165 3.85 5.45 18.95
N ILE A 166 3.15 6.58 19.08
CA ILE A 166 3.75 7.93 19.09
C ILE A 166 4.37 8.26 20.44
N PHE A 167 3.84 7.71 21.54
CA PHE A 167 4.28 8.03 22.90
C PHE A 167 5.82 7.95 23.11
N PRO A 168 6.55 6.90 22.72
CA PRO A 168 8.01 6.85 22.90
C PRO A 168 8.74 7.93 22.09
N PHE A 169 8.26 8.29 20.90
CA PHE A 169 8.84 9.38 20.11
C PHE A 169 8.55 10.75 20.73
N TYR A 170 7.34 10.93 21.28
CA TYR A 170 6.98 12.10 22.06
C TYR A 170 7.90 12.24 23.28
N TRP A 171 8.08 11.16 24.04
CA TRP A 171 8.95 11.15 25.21
C TRP A 171 10.39 11.49 24.86
N MET A 172 10.94 10.85 23.83
CA MET A 172 12.27 11.14 23.30
C MET A 172 12.41 12.61 22.90
N LEU A 173 11.43 13.17 22.18
CA LEU A 173 11.43 14.56 21.77
C LEU A 173 11.45 15.49 22.99
N ILE A 174 10.50 15.31 23.91
CA ILE A 174 10.36 16.16 25.09
C ILE A 174 11.58 16.09 26.00
N THR A 175 12.09 14.89 26.26
CA THR A 175 13.26 14.69 27.13
C THR A 175 14.54 15.31 26.54
N SER A 176 14.65 15.42 25.21
CA SER A 176 15.78 16.13 24.57
C SER A 176 15.82 17.65 24.86
N PHE A 177 14.69 18.26 25.24
CA PHE A 177 14.60 19.67 25.58
C PHE A 177 14.66 19.96 27.08
N LYS A 178 14.68 18.92 27.92
CA LYS A 178 14.78 19.07 29.38
C LYS A 178 16.22 19.37 29.81
N PRO A 179 16.43 20.25 30.81
CA PRO A 179 17.73 20.39 31.45
C PRO A 179 18.06 19.11 32.24
N TYR A 180 19.35 18.86 32.49
CA TYR A 180 19.80 17.65 33.18
C TYR A 180 19.13 17.42 34.54
N SER A 181 18.89 18.49 35.30
CA SER A 181 18.24 18.43 36.62
C SER A 181 16.82 17.87 36.61
N GLU A 182 16.16 17.85 35.44
CA GLU A 182 14.80 17.35 35.27
C GLU A 182 14.74 15.90 34.77
N VAL A 183 15.87 15.31 34.38
CA VAL A 183 15.93 13.95 33.80
C VAL A 183 16.70 12.96 34.69
N ASP A 184 17.09 13.39 35.89
CA ASP A 184 17.76 12.52 36.84
C ASP A 184 16.79 11.51 37.50
N THR A 185 17.32 10.33 37.79
CA THR A 185 16.63 9.07 38.12
C THR A 185 15.82 9.04 39.43
N GLY A 186 15.69 10.18 40.12
CA GLY A 186 15.00 10.29 41.41
C GLY A 186 13.66 11.03 41.40
N VAL A 187 13.28 11.68 40.30
CA VAL A 187 12.05 12.47 40.19
C VAL A 187 11.11 11.83 39.17
N MET A 188 9.82 11.70 39.50
CA MET A 188 8.78 11.37 38.52
C MET A 188 8.91 12.30 37.31
N GLU A 189 9.40 11.77 36.19
CA GLU A 189 9.60 12.56 34.99
C GLU A 189 8.26 13.18 34.55
N SER A 190 8.19 14.51 34.56
CA SER A 190 7.02 15.22 34.07
C SER A 190 6.80 14.94 32.59
N LEU A 191 5.54 14.75 32.18
CA LEU A 191 5.14 14.64 30.76
C LEU A 191 5.50 15.90 29.96
N TRP A 192 5.73 17.03 30.64
CA TRP A 192 6.07 18.31 30.04
C TRP A 192 7.33 18.90 30.70
N PRO A 193 8.25 19.52 29.93
CA PRO A 193 9.40 20.21 30.50
C PRO A 193 8.94 21.36 31.39
N LYS A 194 9.52 21.51 32.58
CA LYS A 194 9.31 22.73 33.37
C LYS A 194 10.14 23.87 32.79
N HIS A 195 11.35 23.55 32.35
CA HIS A 195 12.22 24.47 31.64
C HIS A 195 12.60 23.91 30.27
N TRP A 196 12.42 24.73 29.24
CA TRP A 196 12.83 24.40 27.87
C TRP A 196 14.27 24.85 27.66
N THR A 197 15.14 23.92 27.25
CA THR A 197 16.55 24.20 26.99
C THR A 197 17.03 23.49 25.73
N LEU A 198 18.02 24.07 25.05
CA LEU A 198 18.73 23.45 23.93
C LEU A 198 20.10 22.91 24.35
N GLN A 199 20.33 22.80 25.66
CA GLN A 199 21.63 22.46 26.21
C GLN A 199 22.08 21.07 25.78
N ALA A 200 21.18 20.08 25.81
CA ALA A 200 21.47 18.73 25.36
C ALA A 200 21.97 18.65 23.89
N TYR A 201 21.46 19.52 23.01
CA TYR A 201 21.93 19.59 21.62
C TYR A 201 23.31 20.22 21.52
N LYS A 202 23.56 21.31 22.26
CA LYS A 202 24.90 21.94 22.32
C LYS A 202 25.93 20.94 22.85
N ASP A 203 25.61 20.29 23.95
CA ASP A 203 26.48 19.33 24.62
C ASP A 203 26.73 18.09 23.75
N MET A 204 25.73 17.64 22.98
CA MET A 204 25.93 16.59 21.98
C MET A 204 26.94 17.02 20.91
N PHE A 205 26.80 18.22 20.33
CA PHE A 205 27.75 18.72 19.33
C PHE A 205 29.15 18.93 19.91
N THR A 206 29.24 19.47 21.13
CA THR A 206 30.52 19.62 21.86
C THR A 206 31.14 18.26 22.13
N PHE A 207 30.38 17.29 22.63
CA PHE A 207 30.85 15.92 22.85
C PHE A 207 31.41 15.33 21.56
N VAL A 208 30.66 15.38 20.46
CA VAL A 208 31.09 14.84 19.16
C VAL A 208 32.37 15.52 18.66
N ASN A 209 32.46 16.84 18.82
CA ASN A 209 33.62 17.62 18.42
C ASN A 209 34.82 17.45 19.37
N ASN A 210 34.62 17.04 20.62
CA ASN A 210 35.69 16.83 21.61
C ASN A 210 36.06 15.35 21.81
N SER A 211 35.28 14.40 21.26
CA SER A 211 35.50 12.95 21.40
C SER A 211 36.69 12.40 20.60
N GLY A 212 37.30 13.21 19.74
CA GLY A 212 38.54 12.87 19.06
C GLY A 212 39.72 13.47 19.78
N GLY A 213 40.85 12.77 19.85
CA GLY A 213 42.15 13.41 20.07
C GLY A 213 42.47 14.43 18.97
N ARG A 214 43.72 14.52 18.50
CA ARG A 214 44.17 15.55 17.54
C ARG A 214 43.36 15.69 16.23
N GLU A 215 42.40 14.82 15.94
CA GLU A 215 41.47 14.90 14.81
C GLU A 215 40.01 14.67 15.27
N SER A 216 39.33 15.74 15.65
CA SER A 216 37.90 15.71 15.93
C SER A 216 37.10 15.54 14.63
N ILE A 217 36.24 14.52 14.56
CA ILE A 217 35.33 14.34 13.43
C ILE A 217 34.06 15.15 13.69
N PRO A 218 33.72 16.15 12.86
CA PRO A 218 32.50 16.92 13.05
C PRO A 218 31.27 16.04 12.83
N PHE A 219 30.17 16.32 13.53
CA PHE A 219 28.89 15.61 13.37
C PHE A 219 28.43 15.51 11.90
N SER A 220 28.68 16.56 11.10
CA SER A 220 28.38 16.60 9.67
C SER A 220 29.06 15.47 8.88
N ARG A 221 30.26 15.03 9.30
CA ARG A 221 30.98 13.92 8.66
C ARG A 221 30.36 12.58 9.00
N PHE A 222 29.89 12.35 10.23
CA PHE A 222 29.13 11.14 10.58
C PHE A 222 27.86 11.03 9.73
N PHE A 223 27.14 12.15 9.56
CA PHE A 223 25.96 12.21 8.71
C PHE A 223 26.30 11.90 7.25
N PHE A 224 27.33 12.55 6.71
CA PHE A 224 27.78 12.32 5.34
C PHE A 224 28.20 10.86 5.14
N ASN A 225 28.99 10.30 6.04
CA ASN A 225 29.43 8.91 5.98
C ASN A 225 28.23 7.95 6.00
N SER A 226 27.29 8.11 6.94
CA SER A 226 26.07 7.29 6.99
C SER A 226 25.27 7.36 5.69
N LEU A 227 25.02 8.56 5.18
CA LEU A 227 24.26 8.75 3.95
C LEU A 227 24.99 8.17 2.75
N PHE A 228 26.29 8.44 2.63
CA PHE A 228 27.14 7.97 1.54
C PHE A 228 27.23 6.45 1.53
N ILE A 229 27.56 5.84 2.67
CA ILE A 229 27.66 4.39 2.81
C ILE A 229 26.30 3.76 2.49
N ALA A 230 25.20 4.25 3.07
CA ALA A 230 23.86 3.70 2.82
C ALA A 230 23.42 3.82 1.35
N LEU A 231 23.71 4.94 0.68
CA LEU A 231 23.39 5.11 -0.74
C LEU A 231 24.25 4.20 -1.62
N VAL A 232 25.57 4.20 -1.45
CA VAL A 232 26.49 3.44 -2.31
C VAL A 232 26.30 1.94 -2.09
N SER A 233 26.19 1.48 -0.83
CA SER A 233 25.94 0.06 -0.54
C SER A 233 24.65 -0.41 -1.18
N THR A 234 23.57 0.37 -1.05
CA THR A 234 22.26 0.05 -1.62
C THR A 234 22.31 0.01 -3.16
N LEU A 235 22.94 1.00 -3.80
CA LEU A 235 23.02 1.05 -5.26
C LEU A 235 23.83 -0.11 -5.84
N VAL A 236 24.98 -0.43 -5.21
CA VAL A 236 25.82 -1.55 -5.65
C VAL A 236 25.10 -2.87 -5.43
N GLN A 237 24.52 -3.08 -4.23
CA GLN A 237 23.72 -4.25 -3.90
C GLN A 237 22.55 -4.44 -4.87
N LEU A 238 21.78 -3.38 -5.14
CA LEU A 238 20.65 -3.47 -6.06
C LEU A 238 21.08 -3.75 -7.50
N SER A 239 22.20 -3.19 -7.94
CA SER A 239 22.73 -3.46 -9.28
C SER A 239 23.00 -4.96 -9.44
N VAL A 240 23.65 -5.56 -8.45
CA VAL A 240 23.88 -7.02 -8.39
C VAL A 240 22.55 -7.78 -8.35
N SER A 241 21.61 -7.34 -7.51
CA SER A 241 20.33 -8.02 -7.31
C SER A 241 19.40 -7.97 -8.52
N VAL A 242 19.38 -6.86 -9.24
CA VAL A 242 18.62 -6.71 -10.48
C VAL A 242 19.19 -7.62 -11.58
N ILE A 243 20.51 -7.64 -11.73
CA ILE A 243 21.18 -8.51 -12.72
C ILE A 243 20.96 -9.98 -12.35
N GLY A 244 21.18 -10.35 -11.09
CA GLY A 244 20.99 -11.72 -10.59
C GLY A 244 19.53 -12.18 -10.73
N GLY A 245 18.57 -11.35 -10.35
CA GLY A 245 17.15 -11.64 -10.49
C GLY A 245 16.73 -11.81 -11.96
N PHE A 246 17.24 -10.95 -12.85
CA PHE A 246 16.99 -11.07 -14.28
C PHE A 246 17.62 -12.33 -14.88
N ALA A 247 18.83 -12.70 -14.48
CA ALA A 247 19.51 -13.92 -14.93
C ALA A 247 18.70 -15.18 -14.56
N ILE A 248 18.21 -15.26 -13.31
CA ILE A 248 17.35 -16.35 -12.85
C ILE A 248 16.07 -16.41 -13.69
N TYR A 249 15.41 -15.27 -13.92
CA TYR A 249 14.23 -15.20 -14.78
C TYR A 249 14.51 -15.63 -16.23
N ASN A 250 15.66 -15.24 -16.78
CA ASN A 250 15.98 -15.37 -18.20
C ASN A 250 16.39 -16.79 -18.59
N TRP A 251 17.19 -17.46 -17.77
CA TRP A 251 17.78 -18.76 -18.12
C TRP A 251 16.85 -19.97 -17.87
N ARG A 252 15.80 -19.84 -17.05
CA ARG A 252 14.74 -20.85 -16.82
C ARG A 252 15.21 -22.31 -16.90
N THR A 253 16.31 -22.63 -16.23
CA THR A 253 16.84 -23.99 -16.21
C THR A 253 16.13 -24.80 -15.12
N LYS A 254 16.15 -26.13 -15.24
CA LYS A 254 15.71 -27.03 -14.16
C LYS A 254 16.45 -26.80 -12.83
N PHE A 255 17.65 -26.22 -12.89
CA PHE A 255 18.48 -25.91 -11.72
C PHE A 255 18.11 -24.58 -11.04
N ASN A 256 17.24 -23.76 -11.64
CA ASN A 256 16.82 -22.51 -11.01
C ASN A 256 16.18 -22.76 -9.64
N SER A 257 15.34 -23.80 -9.51
CA SER A 257 14.74 -24.17 -8.23
C SER A 257 15.79 -24.59 -7.21
N LEU A 258 16.81 -25.35 -7.64
CA LEU A 258 17.93 -25.74 -6.78
C LEU A 258 18.75 -24.53 -6.32
N PHE A 259 19.06 -23.60 -7.22
CA PHE A 259 19.77 -22.36 -6.89
C PHE A 259 19.00 -21.52 -5.88
N MET A 260 17.68 -21.36 -6.08
CA MET A 260 16.81 -20.65 -5.13
C MET A 260 16.78 -21.34 -3.76
N ILE A 261 16.71 -22.68 -3.71
CA ILE A 261 16.78 -23.44 -2.45
C ILE A 261 18.11 -23.17 -1.74
N ILE A 262 19.24 -23.29 -2.44
CA ILE A 262 20.58 -23.02 -1.87
C ILE A 262 20.66 -21.59 -1.33
N MET A 263 20.22 -20.61 -2.11
CA MET A 263 20.20 -19.22 -1.67
C MET A 263 19.38 -19.03 -0.40
N PHE A 264 18.16 -19.58 -0.33
CA PHE A 264 17.34 -19.49 0.87
C PHE A 264 17.96 -20.20 2.07
N SER A 265 18.59 -21.36 1.88
CA SER A 265 19.31 -22.06 2.94
C SER A 265 20.42 -21.19 3.53
N ILE A 266 21.15 -20.42 2.72
CA ILE A 266 22.15 -19.46 3.20
C ILE A 266 21.50 -18.34 4.02
N MET A 267 20.35 -17.85 3.59
CA MET A 267 19.60 -16.78 4.29
C MET A 267 19.00 -17.24 5.63
N MET A 268 18.81 -18.55 5.84
CA MET A 268 18.34 -19.09 7.12
C MET A 268 19.39 -18.98 8.22
N VAL A 269 20.68 -18.87 7.86
CA VAL A 269 21.74 -18.65 8.85
C VAL A 269 21.68 -17.18 9.29
N PRO A 270 21.53 -16.89 10.60
CA PRO A 270 21.50 -15.52 11.09
C PRO A 270 22.78 -14.78 10.75
N GLY A 271 22.66 -13.54 10.27
CA GLY A 271 23.81 -12.70 9.92
C GLY A 271 24.80 -12.52 11.08
N GLU A 272 24.28 -12.49 12.31
CA GLU A 272 25.09 -12.35 13.53
C GLU A 272 25.98 -13.56 13.82
N ALA A 273 25.53 -14.77 13.47
CA ALA A 273 26.35 -15.97 13.59
C ALA A 273 27.54 -15.96 12.60
N MET A 274 27.39 -15.25 11.48
CA MET A 274 28.44 -15.07 10.48
C MET A 274 29.41 -13.92 10.81
N LEU A 275 29.17 -13.15 11.87
CA LEU A 275 29.93 -11.94 12.17
C LEU A 275 31.44 -12.20 12.28
N LEU A 276 31.83 -13.17 13.11
CA LEU A 276 33.24 -13.51 13.34
C LEU A 276 33.93 -13.98 12.05
N GLY A 277 33.25 -14.80 11.24
CA GLY A 277 33.78 -15.27 9.97
C GLY A 277 33.99 -14.12 8.98
N ARG A 278 33.01 -13.21 8.87
CA ARG A 278 33.12 -12.00 8.03
C ARG A 278 34.24 -11.09 8.50
N TYR A 279 34.38 -10.91 9.82
CA TYR A 279 35.45 -10.10 10.40
C TYR A 279 36.82 -10.70 10.10
N TRP A 280 36.97 -12.02 10.27
CA TRP A 280 38.23 -12.71 9.96
C TRP A 280 38.64 -12.52 8.49
N ILE A 281 37.71 -12.67 7.55
CA ILE A 281 37.95 -12.39 6.13
C ILE A 281 38.35 -10.94 5.90
N ALA A 282 37.65 -9.98 6.53
CA ALA A 282 37.96 -8.56 6.39
C ALA A 282 39.37 -8.21 6.90
N VAL A 283 39.81 -8.84 7.99
CA VAL A 283 41.18 -8.69 8.52
C VAL A 283 42.20 -9.29 7.56
N GLN A 284 41.97 -10.49 7.04
CA GLN A 284 42.88 -11.13 6.08
C GLN A 284 43.03 -10.33 4.79
N MET A 285 41.94 -9.72 4.31
CA MET A 285 41.94 -8.88 3.12
C MET A 285 42.46 -7.46 3.37
N GLN A 286 42.88 -7.15 4.61
CA GLN A 286 43.31 -5.81 5.04
C GLN A 286 42.25 -4.73 4.79
N TRP A 287 40.96 -5.09 4.87
CA TRP A 287 39.85 -4.16 4.67
C TRP A 287 39.45 -3.42 5.95
N ARG A 288 40.05 -3.76 7.10
CA ARG A 288 39.76 -3.08 8.37
C ARG A 288 39.95 -1.57 8.22
N ASP A 289 39.02 -0.81 8.80
CA ASP A 289 38.98 0.65 8.75
C ASP A 289 38.85 1.26 7.33
N THR A 290 38.44 0.46 6.34
CA THR A 290 38.21 0.93 4.97
C THR A 290 36.73 0.94 4.59
N LEU A 291 36.41 1.73 3.57
CA LEU A 291 35.07 1.75 2.98
C LEU A 291 34.68 0.40 2.33
N PHE A 292 35.66 -0.38 1.86
CA PHE A 292 35.41 -1.71 1.28
C PHE A 292 34.80 -2.66 2.28
N ALA A 293 35.27 -2.64 3.53
CA ALA A 293 34.69 -3.45 4.61
C ALA A 293 33.21 -3.13 4.86
N LEU A 294 32.78 -1.88 4.64
CA LEU A 294 31.40 -1.47 4.89
C LEU A 294 30.44 -1.79 3.74
N ILE A 295 30.95 -1.94 2.51
CA ILE A 295 30.11 -2.09 1.31
C ILE A 295 30.14 -3.52 0.76
N VAL A 296 31.34 -4.05 0.50
CA VAL A 296 31.52 -5.28 -0.27
C VAL A 296 30.81 -6.50 0.35
N PRO A 297 30.83 -6.72 1.68
CA PRO A 297 30.18 -7.89 2.27
C PRO A 297 28.66 -7.97 2.05
N PHE A 298 28.00 -6.86 1.73
CA PHE A 298 26.54 -6.77 1.65
C PHE A 298 26.00 -6.72 0.22
N ILE A 299 26.86 -6.67 -0.80
CA ILE A 299 26.42 -6.56 -2.21
C ILE A 299 25.63 -7.79 -2.67
N GLY A 300 25.91 -8.96 -2.10
CA GLY A 300 25.30 -10.25 -2.43
C GLY A 300 24.09 -10.59 -1.56
N ASN A 301 23.05 -9.75 -1.57
CA ASN A 301 21.89 -9.96 -0.72
C ASN A 301 20.84 -10.86 -1.39
N VAL A 302 20.75 -12.10 -0.89
CA VAL A 302 19.82 -13.15 -1.35
C VAL A 302 18.37 -12.69 -1.41
N PHE A 303 17.89 -12.02 -0.37
CA PHE A 303 16.49 -11.59 -0.28
C PHE A 303 16.15 -10.63 -1.41
N THR A 304 17.02 -9.66 -1.69
CA THR A 304 16.80 -8.68 -2.76
C THR A 304 16.91 -9.31 -4.15
N ILE A 305 17.84 -10.26 -4.38
CA ILE A 305 17.92 -11.03 -5.62
C ILE A 305 16.61 -11.80 -5.85
N TYR A 306 16.07 -12.43 -4.81
CA TYR A 306 14.81 -13.14 -4.88
C TYR A 306 13.63 -12.22 -5.20
N LEU A 307 13.53 -11.07 -4.53
CA LEU A 307 12.50 -10.08 -4.82
C LEU A 307 12.55 -9.61 -6.29
N MET A 308 13.74 -9.33 -6.81
CA MET A 308 13.92 -8.95 -8.21
C MET A 308 13.52 -10.09 -9.17
N SER A 309 13.97 -11.31 -8.88
CA SER A 309 13.61 -12.51 -9.65
C SER A 309 12.08 -12.67 -9.73
N ASN A 310 11.40 -12.59 -8.59
CA ASN A 310 9.93 -12.67 -8.52
C ASN A 310 9.23 -11.56 -9.32
N ALA A 311 9.76 -10.33 -9.29
CA ALA A 311 9.20 -9.24 -10.07
C ALA A 311 9.33 -9.49 -11.57
N PHE A 312 10.49 -9.98 -12.04
CA PHE A 312 10.68 -10.35 -13.44
C PHE A 312 9.81 -11.54 -13.85
N TYR A 313 9.62 -12.55 -12.99
CA TYR A 313 8.70 -13.66 -13.25
C TYR A 313 7.24 -13.22 -13.39
N GLY A 314 6.86 -12.11 -12.76
CA GLY A 314 5.54 -11.50 -12.91
C GLY A 314 5.27 -10.88 -14.30
N LEU A 315 6.30 -10.70 -15.13
CA LEU A 315 6.12 -10.16 -16.48
C LEU A 315 5.53 -11.23 -17.42
N ASN A 316 4.58 -10.81 -18.28
CA ASN A 316 4.03 -11.71 -19.29
C ASN A 316 5.15 -12.22 -20.22
N ARG A 317 5.22 -13.53 -20.41
CA ARG A 317 6.21 -14.22 -21.25
C ARG A 317 6.16 -13.74 -22.71
N ASP A 318 5.00 -13.27 -23.15
CA ASP A 318 4.81 -12.79 -24.52
C ASP A 318 5.51 -11.45 -24.78
N LEU A 319 5.79 -10.63 -23.74
CA LEU A 319 6.57 -9.40 -23.89
C LEU A 319 7.97 -9.67 -24.44
N LYS A 320 8.63 -10.71 -23.93
CA LYS A 320 9.96 -11.11 -24.39
C LYS A 320 9.92 -11.65 -25.83
N ARG A 321 8.85 -12.37 -26.19
CA ARG A 321 8.66 -12.90 -27.55
C ARG A 321 8.39 -11.77 -28.55
N ALA A 322 7.51 -10.84 -28.21
CA ALA A 322 7.21 -9.66 -29.02
C ALA A 322 8.48 -8.81 -29.24
N ALA A 323 9.23 -8.51 -28.16
CA ALA A 323 10.48 -7.77 -28.29
C ALA A 323 11.52 -8.46 -29.19
N LYS A 324 11.54 -9.80 -29.22
CA LYS A 324 12.40 -10.56 -30.13
C LYS A 324 11.95 -10.46 -31.59
N VAL A 325 10.64 -10.42 -31.84
CA VAL A 325 10.07 -10.18 -33.19
C VAL A 325 10.41 -8.76 -33.66
N ASP A 326 10.38 -7.78 -32.75
CA ASP A 326 10.79 -6.38 -33.01
C ASP A 326 12.31 -6.20 -33.16
N GLY A 327 13.09 -7.29 -33.11
CA GLY A 327 14.54 -7.26 -33.32
C GLY A 327 15.37 -6.74 -32.14
N LEU A 328 14.77 -6.60 -30.94
CA LEU A 328 15.53 -6.17 -29.76
C LEU A 328 16.50 -7.27 -29.30
N SER A 329 17.74 -6.87 -28.99
CA SER A 329 18.70 -7.75 -28.31
C SER A 329 18.25 -8.05 -26.87
N SER A 330 18.78 -9.12 -26.26
CA SER A 330 18.42 -9.47 -24.86
C SER A 330 18.78 -8.36 -23.87
N PHE A 331 19.88 -7.65 -24.11
CA PHE A 331 20.28 -6.49 -23.30
C PHE A 331 19.36 -5.30 -23.51
N GLN A 332 18.94 -5.03 -24.75
CA GLN A 332 17.95 -3.99 -25.04
C GLN A 332 16.59 -4.30 -24.41
N TYR A 333 16.13 -5.55 -24.46
CA TYR A 333 14.94 -6.00 -23.75
C TYR A 333 15.06 -5.76 -22.25
N PHE A 334 16.20 -6.12 -21.65
CA PHE A 334 16.47 -5.87 -20.24
C PHE A 334 16.35 -4.38 -19.87
N MET A 335 17.12 -3.50 -20.54
CA MET A 335 17.17 -2.08 -20.20
C MET A 335 15.92 -1.30 -20.56
N LYS A 336 15.31 -1.57 -21.72
CA LYS A 336 14.20 -0.77 -22.24
C LYS A 336 12.82 -1.25 -21.81
N ILE A 337 12.65 -2.55 -21.51
CA ILE A 337 11.34 -3.15 -21.25
C ILE A 337 11.28 -3.77 -19.85
N ALA A 338 12.16 -4.72 -19.55
CA ALA A 338 12.08 -5.48 -18.30
C ALA A 338 12.36 -4.59 -17.08
N LEU A 339 13.43 -3.79 -17.12
CA LEU A 339 13.85 -2.95 -16.00
C LEU A 339 12.82 -1.86 -15.63
N PRO A 340 12.27 -1.07 -16.58
CA PRO A 340 11.23 -0.08 -16.25
C PRO A 340 9.93 -0.74 -15.76
N ALA A 341 9.61 -1.95 -16.25
CA ALA A 341 8.40 -2.67 -15.84
C ALA A 341 8.42 -3.11 -14.37
N VAL A 342 9.60 -3.34 -13.79
CA VAL A 342 9.76 -3.71 -12.37
C VAL A 342 10.22 -2.54 -11.49
N SER A 343 10.16 -1.30 -11.99
CA SER A 343 10.59 -0.08 -11.29
C SER A 343 10.00 0.07 -9.88
N ALA A 344 8.73 -0.32 -9.69
CA ALA A 344 8.10 -0.30 -8.37
C ALA A 344 8.79 -1.23 -7.38
N THR A 345 9.18 -2.44 -7.81
CA THR A 345 9.91 -3.39 -6.97
C THR A 345 11.33 -2.89 -6.70
N ILE A 346 12.02 -2.34 -7.70
CA ILE A 346 13.35 -1.76 -7.53
C ILE A 346 13.32 -0.68 -6.45
N LEU A 347 12.32 0.20 -6.48
CA LEU A 347 12.17 1.26 -5.49
C LEU A 347 11.89 0.71 -4.09
N THR A 348 11.02 -0.30 -3.98
CA THR A 348 10.77 -0.96 -2.68
C THR A 348 12.04 -1.59 -2.12
N SER A 349 12.81 -2.29 -2.96
CA SER A 349 14.08 -2.89 -2.53
C SER A 349 15.14 -1.84 -2.20
N PHE A 350 15.18 -0.71 -2.93
CA PHE A 350 16.02 0.43 -2.59
C PHE A 350 15.73 0.94 -1.19
N ILE A 351 14.46 1.19 -0.89
CA ILE A 351 14.07 1.70 0.42
C ILE A 351 14.49 0.69 1.49
N ILE A 352 14.07 -0.58 1.38
CA ILE A 352 14.38 -1.61 2.38
C ILE A 352 15.90 -1.72 2.64
N SER A 353 16.70 -1.81 1.57
CA SER A 353 18.17 -1.95 1.71
C SER A 353 18.84 -0.66 2.22
N PHE A 354 18.31 0.51 1.87
CA PHE A 354 18.78 1.78 2.43
C PHE A 354 18.50 1.85 3.92
N ILE A 355 17.31 1.45 4.37
CA ILE A 355 16.96 1.39 5.80
C ILE A 355 17.90 0.42 6.53
N GLU A 356 18.15 -0.76 5.96
CA GLU A 356 19.05 -1.78 6.52
C GLU A 356 20.48 -1.24 6.67
N SER A 357 21.01 -0.59 5.63
CA SER A 357 22.36 -0.01 5.69
C SER A 357 22.44 1.20 6.61
N TRP A 358 21.42 2.05 6.66
CA TRP A 358 21.37 3.20 7.56
C TRP A 358 21.33 2.79 9.03
N ASN A 359 20.57 1.74 9.35
CA ASN A 359 20.42 1.23 10.72
C ASN A 359 21.52 0.26 11.15
N SER A 360 22.53 0.02 10.31
CA SER A 360 23.61 -0.91 10.62
C SER A 360 24.50 -0.36 11.73
N VAL A 361 24.54 -1.08 12.86
CA VAL A 361 25.40 -0.75 14.01
C VAL A 361 26.49 -1.80 14.16
N LEU A 362 26.08 -3.06 14.31
CA LEU A 362 26.93 -4.13 14.81
C LEU A 362 28.14 -4.44 13.91
N TRP A 363 27.96 -4.45 12.58
CA TRP A 363 29.08 -4.63 11.67
C TRP A 363 30.05 -3.43 11.65
N PRO A 364 29.60 -2.18 11.44
CA PRO A 364 30.47 -1.00 11.47
C PRO A 364 31.31 -0.87 12.74
N ILE A 365 30.73 -1.07 13.93
CA ILE A 365 31.48 -0.98 15.20
C ILE A 365 32.55 -2.07 15.34
N THR A 366 32.41 -3.18 14.61
CA THR A 366 33.35 -4.31 14.67
C THR A 366 34.54 -4.08 13.74
N VAL A 367 34.34 -3.46 12.57
CA VAL A 367 35.35 -3.39 11.51
C VAL A 367 36.01 -2.02 11.37
N ILE A 368 35.39 -0.95 11.87
CA ILE A 368 35.91 0.42 11.86
C ILE A 368 36.50 0.73 13.24
N ASP A 369 37.65 1.40 13.26
CA ASP A 369 38.24 1.83 14.52
C ASP A 369 37.48 3.04 15.10
N ASN A 370 37.12 2.95 16.38
CA ASN A 370 36.47 4.03 17.11
C ASN A 370 37.35 5.28 17.24
N GLN A 371 38.68 5.13 17.31
CA GLN A 371 39.59 6.24 17.59
C GLN A 371 40.13 6.89 16.32
N SER A 372 40.53 6.09 15.34
CA SER A 372 41.21 6.56 14.12
C SER A 372 40.35 6.52 12.85
N GLY A 373 39.23 5.80 12.88
CA GLY A 373 38.44 5.54 11.68
C GLY A 373 37.76 6.77 11.11
N GLN A 374 38.00 7.05 9.82
CA GLN A 374 37.38 8.18 9.12
C GLN A 374 35.93 7.88 8.66
N TRP A 375 35.54 6.61 8.62
CA TRP A 375 34.26 6.12 8.10
C TRP A 375 33.24 5.79 9.18
N ARG A 376 33.29 6.52 10.31
CA ARG A 376 32.32 6.38 11.39
C ARG A 376 30.94 6.88 10.98
N THR A 377 29.91 6.14 11.34
CA THR A 377 28.49 6.38 10.98
C THR A 377 27.69 6.92 12.17
N ILE A 378 26.55 7.54 11.92
CA ILE A 378 25.61 8.00 12.97
C ILE A 378 25.22 6.88 13.95
N PRO A 379 24.84 5.66 13.50
CA PRO A 379 24.50 4.59 14.44
C PRO A 379 25.66 4.18 15.35
N MET A 380 26.90 4.23 14.83
CA MET A 380 28.12 3.98 15.60
C MET A 380 28.37 5.09 16.63
N LEU A 381 28.16 6.35 16.25
CA LEU A 381 28.20 7.47 17.20
C LEU A 381 27.15 7.31 18.31
N LEU A 382 25.92 6.96 17.95
CA LEU A 382 24.84 6.75 18.91
C LEU A 382 25.17 5.58 19.84
N TYR A 383 25.72 4.49 19.33
CA TYR A 383 26.20 3.37 20.14
C TYR A 383 27.29 3.82 21.13
N SER A 384 28.27 4.61 20.67
CA SER A 384 29.29 5.18 21.55
C SER A 384 28.65 6.03 22.65
N LEU A 385 27.74 6.93 22.30
CA LEU A 385 27.01 7.81 23.24
C LEU A 385 26.19 7.02 24.26
N MET A 386 25.50 5.95 23.85
CA MET A 386 24.70 5.12 24.75
C MET A 386 25.56 4.41 25.80
N ASN A 387 26.79 4.05 25.44
CA ASN A 387 27.76 3.42 26.33
C ASN A 387 28.59 4.42 27.16
N VAL A 388 28.42 5.73 26.95
CA VAL A 388 28.93 6.73 27.89
C VAL A 388 28.12 6.61 29.17
N SER A 389 28.73 6.01 30.18
CA SER A 389 28.25 5.97 31.56
C SER A 389 29.44 6.25 32.49
N GLY A 390 29.21 7.04 33.53
CA GLY A 390 30.23 7.42 34.51
C GLY A 390 31.26 8.45 34.06
N MET A 391 31.14 9.07 32.87
CA MET A 391 32.00 10.20 32.47
C MET A 391 31.56 11.46 33.21
N THR A 392 32.19 11.73 34.36
CA THR A 392 32.16 13.04 35.00
C THR A 392 33.39 13.84 34.54
N SER A 393 33.16 14.95 33.86
CA SER A 393 34.20 15.95 33.56
C SER A 393 33.69 17.32 33.98
N GLU A 394 34.56 18.34 34.06
CA GLU A 394 34.11 19.72 34.30
C GLU A 394 33.08 20.19 33.24
N GLU A 395 33.14 19.62 32.02
CA GLU A 395 32.18 19.86 30.93
C GLU A 395 30.90 19.02 31.01
N PHE A 396 30.97 17.81 31.59
CA PHE A 396 29.84 16.89 31.75
C PHE A 396 29.74 16.43 33.21
N PRO A 397 29.10 17.22 34.10
CA PRO A 397 29.15 16.98 35.54
C PRO A 397 28.34 15.77 36.03
N ILE A 398 27.80 14.92 35.15
CA ILE A 398 26.77 13.93 35.49
C ILE A 398 27.06 12.59 34.82
N ALA A 399 26.86 11.51 35.58
CA ALA A 399 27.24 10.14 35.21
C ALA A 399 26.44 9.52 34.04
N ASP A 400 25.23 10.01 33.71
CA ASP A 400 24.46 9.49 32.56
C ASP A 400 23.61 10.59 31.89
N PRO A 401 24.09 11.23 30.80
CA PRO A 401 23.39 12.34 30.15
C PRO A 401 22.27 11.83 29.21
N ILE A 402 21.16 11.38 29.79
CA ILE A 402 20.05 10.78 29.03
C ILE A 402 19.36 11.77 28.06
N ASN A 403 19.26 13.04 28.41
CA ASN A 403 18.78 14.11 27.51
C ASN A 403 19.67 14.26 26.25
N VAL A 404 21.00 14.13 26.39
CA VAL A 404 21.95 14.12 25.27
C VAL A 404 21.75 12.88 24.40
N LYS A 405 21.57 11.70 25.00
CA LYS A 405 21.26 10.45 24.28
C LYS A 405 19.95 10.59 23.48
N MET A 406 18.92 11.23 24.04
CA MET A 406 17.66 11.52 23.34
C MET A 406 17.85 12.53 22.19
N ALA A 407 18.60 13.61 22.41
CA ALA A 407 18.91 14.60 21.38
C ALA A 407 19.65 13.98 20.17
N ALA A 408 20.65 13.13 20.42
CA ALA A 408 21.36 12.40 19.37
C ALA A 408 20.44 11.44 18.60
N SER A 409 19.55 10.75 19.31
CA SER A 409 18.56 9.83 18.71
C SER A 409 17.60 10.55 17.76
N ILE A 410 17.14 11.75 18.11
CA ILE A 410 16.28 12.57 17.24
C ILE A 410 16.99 12.88 15.92
N LEU A 411 18.24 13.34 15.98
CA LEU A 411 19.01 13.65 14.78
C LEU A 411 19.28 12.41 13.92
N ALA A 412 19.46 11.25 14.54
CA ALA A 412 19.66 9.97 13.84
C ALA A 412 18.39 9.50 13.09
N ILE A 413 17.20 9.82 13.60
CA ILE A 413 15.91 9.41 13.01
C ILE A 413 15.45 10.39 11.91
N LEU A 414 15.83 11.67 11.97
CA LEU A 414 15.39 12.69 11.00
C LEU A 414 15.55 12.29 9.52
N PRO A 415 16.70 11.74 9.07
CA PRO A 415 16.87 11.33 7.67
C PRO A 415 15.89 10.26 7.24
N MET A 416 15.55 9.33 8.15
CA MET A 416 14.61 8.26 7.89
C MET A 416 13.17 8.79 7.75
N ILE A 417 12.81 9.80 8.54
CA ILE A 417 11.53 10.50 8.39
C ILE A 417 11.47 11.21 7.03
N ILE A 418 12.54 11.89 6.62
CA ILE A 418 12.62 12.58 5.32
C ILE A 418 12.47 11.57 4.18
N VAL A 419 13.21 10.47 4.22
CA VAL A 419 13.11 9.36 3.24
C VAL A 419 11.67 8.85 3.21
N PHE A 420 11.04 8.57 4.35
CA PHE A 420 9.65 8.11 4.38
C PHE A 420 8.68 9.12 3.76
N ILE A 421 8.76 10.41 4.11
CA ILE A 421 7.88 11.45 3.57
C ILE A 421 8.03 11.56 2.05
N VAL A 422 9.27 11.55 1.56
CA VAL A 422 9.55 11.57 0.12
C VAL A 422 8.96 10.32 -0.53
N PHE A 423 9.24 9.14 0.00
CA PHE A 423 8.90 7.89 -0.66
C PHE A 423 7.48 7.36 -0.42
N ASN A 424 6.70 7.91 0.52
CA ASN A 424 5.40 7.35 0.94
C ASN A 424 4.44 7.11 -0.23
N LYS A 425 4.40 8.03 -1.20
CA LYS A 425 3.42 8.00 -2.28
C LYS A 425 3.71 6.83 -3.21
N TRP A 426 4.98 6.53 -3.45
CA TRP A 426 5.38 5.41 -4.28
C TRP A 426 5.21 4.07 -3.57
N ILE A 427 5.50 4.01 -2.27
CA ILE A 427 5.23 2.82 -1.43
C ILE A 427 3.73 2.48 -1.49
N ILE A 428 2.86 3.46 -1.24
CA ILE A 428 1.40 3.27 -1.24
C ILE A 428 0.90 2.84 -2.64
N ASN A 429 1.35 3.51 -3.70
CA ASN A 429 0.95 3.21 -5.07
C ASN A 429 1.42 1.82 -5.56
N GLY A 430 2.58 1.35 -5.08
CA GLY A 430 3.09 0.01 -5.39
C GLY A 430 2.20 -1.09 -4.80
N LEU A 431 1.71 -0.88 -3.58
CA LEU A 431 0.80 -1.82 -2.89
C LEU A 431 -0.60 -1.84 -3.53
N THR A 432 -1.11 -0.69 -3.97
CA THR A 432 -2.47 -0.60 -4.54
C THR A 432 -2.57 -1.17 -5.96
N LYS A 433 -1.53 -1.03 -6.80
CA LYS A 433 -1.56 -1.55 -8.19
C LYS A 433 -1.73 -3.06 -8.26
N ARG A 434 -1.25 -3.82 -7.27
CA ARG A 434 -1.38 -5.29 -7.24
C ARG A 434 -2.80 -5.76 -6.89
N SER A 435 -3.58 -4.94 -6.17
CA SER A 435 -4.97 -5.27 -5.79
C SER A 435 -5.95 -5.17 -6.98
N VAL A 436 -5.69 -4.28 -7.94
CA VAL A 436 -6.59 -4.05 -9.09
C VAL A 436 -6.39 -5.05 -10.23
N GLY A 437 -5.22 -5.72 -10.30
CA GLY A 437 -4.91 -6.71 -11.34
C GLY A 437 -5.38 -8.15 -11.06
N GLY A 438 -5.83 -8.46 -9.85
CA GLY A 438 -6.12 -9.82 -9.39
C GLY A 438 -7.55 -10.34 -9.64
N THR A 439 -8.44 -9.57 -10.27
CA THR A 439 -9.86 -9.96 -10.46
C THR A 439 -10.27 -10.13 -11.93
N LYS A 440 -9.33 -10.15 -12.87
CA LYS A 440 -9.60 -10.48 -14.28
C LYS A 440 -8.49 -11.36 -14.85
N GLY A 441 -8.57 -12.64 -14.50
CA GLY A 441 -8.01 -13.75 -15.26
C GLY A 441 -9.16 -14.55 -15.85
#